data_AF-A0AAE0ABE5-F1
#
_entry.id   AF-A0AAE0ABE5-F1
#
_cell.length_a   1.000
_cell.length_b   1.000
_cell.length_c   1.000
_cell.angle_alpha   90.00
_cell.angle_beta   90.00
_cell.angle_gamma   90.00
#
_symmetry.space_group_name_H-M   'P 1'
#
loop_
_entity.id
_entity.type
_entity.pdbx_description
1 polymer ?
#
loop_
_entity_poly.entity_id
_entity_poly.type
_entity_poly.pdbx_seq_one_letter_code
_entity_poly.pdbx_strand_id
1 'polypeptide(L)'
;MWLHAYIMKENIEMDVPLGKAIVDMYSKCGSIENALIVFEELPEKDVMTWTAMIVGLTMCGGGNKALEYFNEMQIIGVKPDAITFVGVLVACSHSVNFSLQLDV
;
A
#
# COMPACT_ATOMS: atom_id res chain seq x y z
N MET A 1 -4.26 6.44 14.37
CA MET A 1 -4.23 7.91 14.15
C MET A 1 -3.62 8.74 15.30
N TRP A 2 -3.76 8.38 16.58
CA TRP A 2 -3.15 9.13 17.71
C TRP A 2 -1.62 9.29 17.63
N LEU A 3 -0.91 8.23 17.24
CA LEU A 3 0.55 8.27 17.02
C LEU A 3 0.93 9.25 15.88
N HIS A 4 0.22 9.20 14.74
CA HIS A 4 0.47 10.14 13.65
C HIS A 4 0.14 11.59 14.05
N ALA A 5 -0.94 11.82 14.80
CA ALA A 5 -1.26 13.14 15.36
C ALA A 5 -0.19 13.65 16.33
N TYR A 6 0.41 12.76 17.13
CA TYR A 6 1.53 13.09 18.00
C TYR A 6 2.78 13.46 17.21
N ILE A 7 3.13 12.69 16.18
CA ILE A 7 4.27 12.96 15.28
C ILE A 7 4.13 14.34 14.62
N MET A 8 2.94 14.65 14.11
CA MET A 8 2.63 15.95 13.51
C MET A 8 2.70 17.10 14.51
N LYS A 9 2.18 16.90 15.73
CA LYS A 9 2.19 17.91 16.78
C LYS A 9 3.60 18.24 17.25
N GLU A 10 4.45 17.23 17.43
CA GLU A 10 5.82 17.41 17.91
C GLU A 10 6.81 17.76 16.78
N ASN A 11 6.32 17.99 15.56
CA ASN A 11 7.10 18.32 14.37
C ASN A 11 8.28 17.34 14.13
N ILE A 12 8.03 16.06 14.39
CA ILE A 12 9.00 14.99 14.19
C ILE A 12 9.17 14.81 12.68
N GLU A 13 10.40 14.96 12.21
CA GLU A 13 10.72 14.79 10.79
C GLU A 13 10.40 13.37 10.32
N MET A 14 9.73 13.29 9.17
CA MET A 14 9.33 12.02 8.56
C MET A 14 10.53 11.40 7.85
N ASP A 15 11.33 10.63 8.59
CA ASP A 15 12.38 9.83 7.97
C ASP A 15 11.81 8.56 7.29
N VAL A 16 12.62 7.92 6.45
CA VAL A 16 12.20 6.74 5.67
C VAL A 16 11.70 5.59 6.58
N PRO A 17 12.38 5.23 7.68
CA PRO A 17 11.87 4.23 8.62
C PRO A 17 10.52 4.58 9.25
N LEU A 18 10.33 5.83 9.66
CA LEU A 18 9.10 6.29 10.29
C LEU A 18 7.93 6.32 9.30
N GLY A 19 8.13 6.88 8.11
CA GLY A 19 7.08 6.93 7.10
C GLY A 19 6.66 5.53 6.67
N LYS A 20 7.60 4.59 6.55
CA LYS A 20 7.30 3.17 6.31
C LYS A 20 6.42 2.54 7.39
N ALA A 21 6.74 2.79 8.67
CA ALA A 21 5.93 2.29 9.78
C ALA A 21 4.51 2.90 9.80
N ILE A 22 4.39 4.17 9.41
CA ILE A 22 3.09 4.86 9.32
C ILE A 22 2.27 4.34 8.14
N VAL A 23 2.88 4.09 6.97
CA VAL A 23 2.22 3.45 5.82
C VAL A 23 1.68 2.07 6.22
N ASP A 24 2.51 1.21 6.83
CA ASP A 24 2.09 -0.12 7.28
C ASP A 24 0.93 -0.04 8.31
N MET A 25 1.01 0.88 9.27
CA MET A 25 -0.05 1.12 10.26
C MET A 25 -1.35 1.54 9.59
N TYR A 26 -1.30 2.50 8.66
CA TYR A 26 -2.51 2.98 7.97
C TYR A 26 -3.13 1.91 7.07
N SER A 27 -2.31 1.17 6.32
CA SER A 27 -2.76 0.04 5.51
C SER A 27 -3.48 -1.01 6.35
N LYS A 28 -2.90 -1.41 7.50
CA LYS A 28 -3.49 -2.40 8.41
C LYS A 28 -4.75 -1.91 9.13
N CYS A 29 -4.87 -0.60 9.34
CA CYS A 29 -6.08 0.01 9.89
C CYS A 29 -7.18 0.25 8.84
N GLY A 30 -6.95 -0.11 7.57
CA GLY A 30 -7.91 0.11 6.48
C GLY A 30 -8.09 1.57 6.08
N SER A 31 -7.21 2.48 6.55
CA SER A 31 -7.24 3.89 6.18
C SER A 31 -6.26 4.13 5.04
N ILE A 32 -6.60 3.57 3.88
CA ILE A 32 -5.72 3.49 2.74
C ILE A 32 -5.42 4.86 2.13
N GLU A 33 -6.34 5.82 2.23
CA GLU A 33 -6.13 7.19 1.76
C GLU A 33 -5.00 7.88 2.53
N ASN A 34 -4.96 7.70 3.85
CA ASN A 34 -3.88 8.25 4.67
C ASN A 34 -2.56 7.51 4.44
N ALA A 35 -2.62 6.19 4.20
CA ALA A 35 -1.43 5.43 3.80
C ALA A 35 -0.83 5.98 2.50
N LEU A 36 -1.69 6.27 1.51
CA LEU A 36 -1.28 6.79 0.20
C LEU A 36 -0.60 8.15 0.31
N ILE A 37 -1.14 9.06 1.11
CA ILE A 37 -0.52 10.38 1.34
C ILE A 37 0.91 10.22 1.85
N VAL A 38 1.10 9.44 2.92
CA VAL A 38 2.44 9.24 3.52
C VAL A 38 3.36 8.48 2.56
N PHE A 39 2.83 7.53 1.80
CA PHE A 39 3.60 6.82 0.79
C PHE A 39 4.10 7.78 -0.29
N GLU A 40 3.25 8.66 -0.82
CA GLU A 40 3.63 9.64 -1.85
C GLU A 40 4.70 10.61 -1.33
N GLU A 41 4.60 11.05 -0.06
CA GLU A 41 5.55 11.94 0.60
C GLU A 41 6.93 11.31 0.88
N LEU A 42 7.04 9.98 0.92
CA LEU A 42 8.32 9.30 1.16
C LEU A 42 9.31 9.51 0.00
N PRO A 43 10.52 10.07 0.26
CA PRO A 43 11.51 10.32 -0.78
C PRO A 43 12.07 9.03 -1.37
N GLU A 44 12.16 7.96 -0.57
CA GLU A 44 12.60 6.64 -0.98
C GLU A 44 11.61 5.58 -0.49
N LYS A 45 11.31 4.62 -1.36
CA LYS A 45 10.34 3.55 -1.12
C LYS A 45 11.02 2.21 -1.37
N ASP A 46 11.31 1.48 -0.30
CA ASP A 46 11.90 0.14 -0.39
C ASP A 46 10.84 -0.93 -0.73
N VAL A 47 11.29 -2.16 -0.97
CA VAL A 47 10.42 -3.32 -1.27
C VAL A 47 9.29 -3.48 -0.24
N MET A 48 9.57 -3.21 1.04
CA MET A 48 8.59 -3.37 2.10
C MET A 48 7.55 -2.25 2.08
N THR A 49 7.94 -1.00 1.81
CA THR A 49 7.01 0.13 1.65
C THR A 49 6.05 -0.11 0.48
N TRP A 50 6.55 -0.57 -0.67
CA TRP A 50 5.72 -0.95 -1.81
C TRP A 50 4.77 -2.12 -1.49
N THR A 51 5.30 -3.15 -0.83
CA THR A 51 4.52 -4.33 -0.43
C THR A 51 3.40 -3.96 0.54
N ALA A 52 3.67 -3.11 1.52
CA ALA A 52 2.65 -2.65 2.48
C ALA A 52 1.52 -1.88 1.79
N MET A 53 1.84 -1.09 0.76
CA MET A 53 0.84 -0.38 -0.03
C MET A 53 -0.01 -1.32 -0.89
N ILE A 54 0.63 -2.23 -1.62
CA ILE A 54 -0.05 -3.22 -2.49
C ILE A 54 -1.00 -4.10 -1.67
N VAL A 55 -0.54 -4.61 -0.53
CA VAL A 55 -1.37 -5.42 0.38
C VAL A 55 -2.50 -4.58 0.98
N GLY A 56 -2.22 -3.35 1.43
CA GLY A 56 -3.23 -2.44 1.94
C GLY A 56 -4.35 -2.15 0.94
N LEU A 57 -3.98 -1.80 -0.31
CA LEU A 57 -4.92 -1.58 -1.41
C LEU A 57 -5.77 -2.82 -1.68
N THR A 58 -5.14 -4.00 -1.68
CA THR A 58 -5.82 -5.28 -1.89
C THR A 58 -6.88 -5.56 -0.83
N MET A 59 -6.53 -5.34 0.44
CA MET A 59 -7.43 -5.57 1.58
C MET A 59 -8.59 -4.57 1.63
N CYS A 60 -8.41 -3.37 1.08
CA CYS A 60 -9.44 -2.34 1.02
C CYS A 60 -10.31 -2.41 -0.25
N GLY A 61 -10.24 -3.50 -1.03
CA GLY A 61 -11.02 -3.68 -2.26
C GLY A 61 -10.47 -2.93 -3.48
N GLY A 62 -9.32 -2.26 -3.36
CA GLY A 62 -8.63 -1.54 -4.43
C GLY A 62 -7.76 -2.43 -5.31
N GLY A 63 -8.25 -3.61 -5.71
CA GLY A 63 -7.45 -4.63 -6.42
C GLY A 63 -6.79 -4.12 -7.70
N ASN A 64 -7.49 -3.35 -8.52
CA ASN A 64 -6.91 -2.76 -9.76
C ASN A 64 -5.76 -1.79 -9.43
N LYS A 65 -5.93 -0.93 -8.43
CA LYS A 65 -4.89 0.00 -7.99
C LYS A 65 -3.69 -0.73 -7.39
N ALA A 66 -3.91 -1.85 -6.71
CA ALA A 66 -2.83 -2.72 -6.24
C ALA A 66 -2.00 -3.30 -7.40
N LEU A 67 -2.64 -3.68 -8.51
CA LEU A 67 -1.96 -4.15 -9.73
C LEU A 67 -1.20 -3.03 -10.44
N GLU A 68 -1.75 -1.82 -10.48
CA GLU A 68 -1.07 -0.63 -11.00
C GLU A 68 0.22 -0.36 -10.21
N TYR A 69 0.15 -0.37 -8.88
CA TYR A 69 1.31 -0.16 -8.00
C TYR A 69 2.34 -1.28 -8.13
N PHE A 70 1.89 -2.52 -8.29
CA PHE A 70 2.79 -3.65 -8.57
C PHE A 70 3.51 -3.50 -9.92
N ASN A 71 2.83 -2.97 -10.94
CA ASN A 71 3.45 -2.69 -12.23
C ASN A 71 4.46 -1.54 -12.12
N GLU A 72 4.11 -0.46 -11.41
CA GLU A 72 5.01 0.66 -11.17
C GLU A 72 6.27 0.24 -10.42
N MET A 73 6.12 -0.53 -9.32
CA MET A 73 7.22 -1.11 -8.54
C MET A 73 8.24 -1.82 -9.43
N GLN A 74 7.77 -2.61 -10.41
CA GLN A 74 8.63 -3.31 -11.36
C GLN A 74 9.30 -2.37 -12.38
N ILE A 75 8.56 -1.38 -12.91
CA ILE A 75 9.09 -0.40 -13.87
C ILE A 75 10.27 0.38 -13.27
N ILE A 76 10.18 0.75 -12.00
CA ILE A 76 11.26 1.48 -11.30
C ILE A 76 12.37 0.55 -10.79
N GLY A 77 12.31 -0.76 -11.06
CA GLY A 77 13.34 -1.72 -10.72
C GLY A 77 13.32 -2.22 -9.27
N VAL A 78 12.27 -1.91 -8.50
CA VAL A 78 12.12 -2.47 -7.15
C VAL A 78 11.61 -3.90 -7.27
N LYS A 79 12.42 -4.88 -6.84
CA LYS A 79 12.10 -6.29 -7.02
C LYS A 79 11.01 -6.75 -6.04
N PRO A 80 9.86 -7.27 -6.51
CA PRO A 80 8.84 -7.85 -5.65
C PRO A 80 9.36 -9.04 -4.84
N ASP A 81 8.85 -9.19 -3.62
CA ASP A 81 9.13 -10.34 -2.76
C ASP A 81 7.92 -11.31 -2.69
N ALA A 82 8.07 -12.40 -1.94
CA ALA A 82 7.02 -13.40 -1.79
C ALA A 82 5.71 -12.82 -1.22
N ILE A 83 5.80 -11.83 -0.32
CA ILE A 83 4.64 -11.18 0.28
C ILE A 83 3.95 -10.30 -0.76
N THR A 84 4.71 -9.58 -1.59
CA THR A 84 4.16 -8.82 -2.71
C THR A 84 3.31 -9.71 -3.62
N PHE A 85 3.82 -10.89 -3.99
CA PHE A 85 3.08 -11.83 -4.85
C PHE A 85 1.81 -12.38 -4.19
N VAL A 86 1.84 -12.67 -2.89
CA VAL A 86 0.62 -13.07 -2.16
C VAL A 86 -0.43 -11.95 -2.22
N GLY A 87 -0.04 -10.70 -2.00
CA GLY A 87 -0.92 -9.54 -2.13
C GLY A 87 -1.55 -9.44 -3.52
N VAL A 88 -0.72 -9.54 -4.56
CA VAL A 88 -1.17 -9.51 -5.97
C VAL A 88 -2.15 -10.64 -6.29
N LEU A 89 -1.89 -11.87 -5.83
CA LEU A 89 -2.78 -13.00 -6.06
C LEU A 89 -4.16 -12.78 -5.41
N VAL A 90 -4.18 -12.22 -4.19
CA VAL A 90 -5.44 -11.85 -3.54
C VAL A 90 -6.14 -10.74 -4.31
N ALA A 91 -5.40 -9.72 -4.78
CA ALA A 91 -5.96 -8.65 -5.61
C ALA A 91 -6.64 -9.19 -6.87
N CYS A 92 -6.00 -10.15 -7.55
CA CYS A 92 -6.56 -10.84 -8.70
C CYS A 92 -7.81 -11.66 -8.34
N SER A 93 -7.82 -12.35 -7.20
CA SER A 93 -9.01 -13.09 -6.77
C SER A 93 -10.21 -12.19 -6.51
N HIS A 94 -9.98 -10.96 -6.03
CA HIS A 94 -11.02 -9.96 -5.81
C HIS A 94 -11.47 -9.29 -7.11
N SER A 95 -10.56 -9.04 -8.06
CA SER A 95 -10.90 -8.41 -9.34
C SER A 95 -11.63 -9.35 -10.30
N VAL A 96 -11.29 -10.65 -10.30
CA VAL A 96 -11.99 -11.69 -11.11
C VAL A 96 -13.44 -11.87 -10.68
N ASN A 97 -13.79 -11.60 -9.42
CA ASN A 97 -15.17 -11.62 -8.96
C ASN A 97 -16.03 -10.47 -9.52
N PHE A 98 -15.44 -9.33 -9.90
CA PHE A 98 -16.21 -8.23 -10.49
C PHE A 98 -16.62 -8.50 -11.94
N SER A 99 -15.81 -9.25 -12.70
CA SER A 99 -16.16 -9.64 -14.07
C SER A 99 -17.28 -10.69 -14.16
N LEU A 100 -17.54 -11.46 -13.11
CA LEU A 100 -18.57 -12.51 -13.11
C LEU A 100 -19.95 -12.04 -12.60
N GLN A 101 -20.09 -10.77 -12.18
CA GLN A 101 -21.33 -10.25 -11.61
C GLN A 101 -22.14 -9.37 -12.57
N LEU A 102 -21.68 -9.20 -13.82
CA LEU A 102 -22.40 -8.48 -14.89
C LEU A 102 -23.00 -9.39 -15.98
N ASP A 103 -22.84 -10.72 -15.86
CA ASP A 103 -23.34 -11.71 -16.83
C ASP A 103 -24.53 -12.54 -16.29
N VAL A 104 -25.41 -11.96 -15.45
CA VAL A 104 -26.68 -12.59 -15.03
C VAL A 104 -27.86 -11.63 -15.23
#